data_AF-A0A257T955-F1
#
_entry.id   AF-A0A257T955-F1
#
_cell.length_a   1.000
_cell.length_b   1.000
_cell.length_c   1.000
_cell.angle_alpha   90.00
_cell.angle_beta   90.00
_cell.angle_gamma   90.00
#
_symmetry.space_group_name_H-M   'P 1'
#
loop_
_entity.id
_entity.type
_entity.pdbx_description
1 polymer ?
#
loop_
_entity_poly.entity_id
_entity_poly.type
_entity_poly.pdbx_seq_one_letter_code
_entity_poly.pdbx_strand_id
1 'polypeptide(L)'
;MEADLKPLEFGGIRRLLEKLCATPFGAEAARNLAPAPTVGVARQLQAAITAARVGLESGEGPILPELPDVRASIRQVASPGAALAGTALRNLALVLRVGLQLRPYVEKRPALLPTGAERLDAAADLLPQIDAVLLANGSVREDGNDTLRQLHGELKTEREQIQRTLQGHLRAPGAKVHWSSQRACVHLPDGAVDKIRGVRRGTGPGGHGVLVEPMEVVAGNNHLEKIAGRIEQENQAILRALSDAARERLIDLQHLVESLTWLDLAIAGAQLSIHLHGKAAEMVDVPVLVLEVAYHPQLVLAYAEKRGPRPKPLSVHIDAESPILVVTGPNSGGKSVALKTVGLLTVMAHCGLHIPVEGRAVVGNFTHVFVDMGDPQSVAFELSTYSGHVEILKRLLADADDHTLILLDELGTGTDPEEGAALAMAVLDHLAGRGVRGMVTTHLTPLKAFADTHACLCNASMRFDQERLEPTYELQIGVPGRSLGLVIAAKRGLPEALVSKARDYLEYLHSH
;
A
#
# COMPACT_ATOMS: atom_id res chain seq x y z
N MET A 1 18.08 -1.59 -4.37
CA MET A 1 16.84 -1.13 -5.05
C MET A 1 16.04 -0.11 -4.24
N GLU A 2 15.92 -0.19 -2.90
CA GLU A 2 15.01 0.69 -2.13
C GLU A 2 15.35 2.19 -2.17
N ALA A 3 16.64 2.56 -2.13
CA ALA A 3 17.07 3.96 -2.16
C ALA A 3 16.66 4.69 -3.45
N ASP A 4 16.51 3.95 -4.55
CA ASP A 4 16.26 4.47 -5.89
C ASP A 4 14.76 4.44 -6.28
N LEU A 5 13.88 4.03 -5.36
CA LEU A 5 12.42 4.05 -5.56
C LEU A 5 11.85 5.47 -5.64
N LYS A 6 12.46 6.43 -4.95
CA LYS A 6 12.02 7.83 -4.92
C LYS A 6 12.26 8.51 -6.29
N PRO A 7 13.46 8.47 -6.90
CA PRO A 7 13.69 8.97 -8.25
C PRO A 7 12.73 8.41 -9.30
N LEU A 8 12.36 7.13 -9.19
CA LEU A 8 11.42 6.46 -10.09
C LEU A 8 9.94 6.80 -9.82
N GLU A 9 9.65 7.64 -8.83
CA GLU A 9 8.29 8.02 -8.42
C GLU A 9 7.42 6.81 -8.02
N PHE A 10 8.03 5.73 -7.54
CA PHE A 10 7.32 4.49 -7.18
C PHE A 10 6.30 4.71 -6.04
N GLY A 11 6.50 5.74 -5.22
CA GLY A 11 5.50 6.19 -4.23
C GLY A 11 4.13 6.53 -4.83
N GLY A 12 4.07 6.92 -6.12
CA GLY A 12 2.80 7.05 -6.86
C GLY A 12 2.05 5.71 -6.98
N ILE A 13 2.76 4.64 -7.34
CA ILE A 13 2.19 3.29 -7.46
C ILE A 13 1.73 2.74 -6.11
N ARG A 14 2.55 2.90 -5.06
CA ARG A 14 2.18 2.50 -3.69
C ARG A 14 0.88 3.16 -3.21
N ARG A 15 0.72 4.47 -3.45
CA ARG A 15 -0.51 5.21 -3.10
C ARG A 15 -1.73 4.76 -3.90
N LEU A 16 -1.55 4.30 -5.14
CA LEU A 16 -2.64 3.73 -5.92
C LEU A 16 -3.07 2.38 -5.34
N LEU A 17 -2.12 1.50 -5.05
CA LEU A 17 -2.41 0.22 -4.41
C LEU A 17 -3.06 0.37 -3.04
N GLU A 18 -2.57 1.30 -2.21
CA GLU A 18 -3.15 1.60 -0.91
C GLU A 18 -4.64 1.95 -1.00
N LYS A 19 -5.04 2.76 -1.99
CA LYS A 19 -6.44 3.13 -2.23
C LYS A 19 -7.30 1.97 -2.75
N LEU A 20 -6.69 0.97 -3.37
CA LEU A 20 -7.38 -0.21 -3.91
C LEU A 20 -7.49 -1.35 -2.89
N CYS A 21 -6.75 -1.28 -1.78
CA CYS A 21 -6.85 -2.25 -0.69
C CYS A 21 -8.14 -2.03 0.12
N ALA A 22 -8.79 -3.12 0.51
CA ALA A 22 -10.01 -3.07 1.31
C ALA A 22 -9.73 -3.04 2.82
N THR A 23 -8.55 -3.48 3.25
CA THR A 23 -8.22 -3.67 4.66
C THR A 23 -7.11 -2.73 5.12
N PRO A 24 -7.08 -2.36 6.43
CA PRO A 24 -6.03 -1.51 6.97
C PRO A 24 -4.64 -2.16 6.90
N PHE A 25 -4.55 -3.49 7.07
CA PHE A 25 -3.30 -4.22 6.98
C PHE A 25 -2.84 -4.42 5.52
N GLY A 26 -3.75 -4.60 4.56
CA GLY A 26 -3.45 -4.56 3.13
C GLY A 26 -2.97 -3.18 2.67
N ALA A 27 -3.65 -2.11 3.10
CA ALA A 27 -3.26 -0.74 2.81
C ALA A 27 -1.88 -0.38 3.39
N GLU A 28 -1.55 -0.85 4.60
CA GLU A 28 -0.20 -0.72 5.17
C GLU A 28 0.84 -1.51 4.37
N ALA A 29 0.52 -2.75 3.97
CA ALA A 29 1.42 -3.55 3.15
C ALA A 29 1.66 -2.91 1.77
N ALA A 30 0.63 -2.29 1.17
CA ALA A 30 0.76 -1.56 -0.10
C ALA A 30 1.66 -0.32 0.02
N ARG A 31 1.55 0.44 1.11
CA ARG A 31 2.45 1.58 1.41
C ARG A 31 3.91 1.14 1.56
N ASN A 32 4.12 -0.05 2.08
CA ASN A 32 5.45 -0.60 2.35
C ASN A 32 5.93 -1.58 1.27
N LEU A 33 5.20 -1.74 0.16
CA LEU A 33 5.51 -2.71 -0.89
C LEU A 33 6.91 -2.46 -1.46
N ALA A 34 7.81 -3.43 -1.32
CA ALA A 34 9.18 -3.35 -1.79
C ALA A 34 9.47 -4.47 -2.82
N PRO A 35 10.54 -4.34 -3.62
CA PRO A 35 11.00 -5.42 -4.50
C PRO A 35 11.14 -6.73 -3.72
N ALA A 36 10.66 -7.82 -4.32
CA ALA A 36 10.73 -9.14 -3.73
C ALA A 36 12.20 -9.58 -3.52
N PRO A 37 12.50 -10.36 -2.48
CA PRO A 37 13.87 -10.79 -2.17
C PRO A 37 14.46 -11.71 -3.23
N THR A 38 13.62 -12.36 -4.05
CA THR A 38 14.05 -13.23 -5.15
C THR A 38 13.07 -13.13 -6.32
N VAL A 39 13.55 -13.47 -7.51
CA VAL A 39 12.74 -13.64 -8.73
C VAL A 39 11.61 -14.65 -8.49
N GLY A 40 11.87 -15.73 -7.73
CA GLY A 40 10.85 -16.72 -7.36
C GLY A 40 9.67 -16.12 -6.57
N VAL A 41 9.94 -15.23 -5.61
CA VAL A 41 8.89 -14.55 -4.85
C VAL A 41 8.13 -13.54 -5.72
N ALA A 42 8.83 -12.82 -6.62
CA ALA A 42 8.18 -11.93 -7.59
C ALA A 42 7.21 -12.71 -8.51
N ARG A 43 7.62 -13.90 -9.01
CA ARG A 43 6.77 -14.80 -9.79
C ARG A 43 5.53 -15.24 -8.99
N GLN A 44 5.67 -15.58 -7.71
CA GLN A 44 4.55 -15.97 -6.86
C GLN A 44 3.55 -14.82 -6.68
N LEU A 45 4.04 -13.59 -6.46
CA LEU A 45 3.19 -12.40 -6.38
C LEU A 45 2.45 -12.14 -7.71
N GLN A 46 3.13 -12.23 -8.86
CA GLN A 46 2.47 -12.10 -10.17
C GLN A 46 1.44 -13.18 -10.42
N ALA A 47 1.70 -14.41 -10.00
CA ALA A 47 0.76 -15.52 -10.11
C ALA A 47 -0.50 -15.26 -9.28
N ALA A 48 -0.35 -14.73 -8.06
CA ALA A 48 -1.47 -14.35 -7.21
C ALA A 48 -2.31 -13.22 -7.84
N ILE A 49 -1.66 -12.18 -8.36
CA ILE A 49 -2.34 -11.08 -9.09
C ILE A 49 -3.05 -11.60 -10.34
N THR A 50 -2.40 -12.47 -11.12
CA THR A 50 -3.01 -13.10 -12.30
C THR A 50 -4.26 -13.89 -11.92
N ALA A 51 -4.18 -14.73 -10.89
CA ALA A 51 -5.31 -15.50 -10.42
C ALA A 51 -6.46 -14.62 -9.91
N ALA A 52 -6.15 -13.55 -9.18
CA ALA A 52 -7.13 -12.58 -8.71
C ALA A 52 -7.80 -11.86 -9.89
N ARG A 53 -7.02 -11.41 -10.87
CA ARG A 53 -7.51 -10.74 -12.06
C ARG A 53 -8.47 -11.61 -12.87
N VAL A 54 -8.10 -12.87 -13.12
CA VAL A 54 -8.99 -13.83 -13.81
C VAL A 54 -10.32 -13.96 -13.09
N GLY A 55 -10.32 -14.02 -11.76
CA GLY A 55 -11.55 -14.03 -10.97
C GLY A 55 -12.37 -12.75 -11.13
N LEU A 56 -11.74 -11.57 -11.05
CA LEU A 56 -12.43 -10.29 -11.20
C LEU A 56 -13.07 -10.13 -12.59
N GLU A 57 -12.33 -10.47 -13.66
CA GLU A 57 -12.83 -10.36 -15.04
C GLU A 57 -13.95 -11.37 -15.35
N SER A 58 -13.94 -12.55 -14.72
CA SER A 58 -15.00 -13.56 -14.89
C SER A 58 -16.22 -13.34 -13.99
N GLY A 59 -16.18 -12.36 -13.08
CA GLY A 59 -17.23 -12.14 -12.07
C GLY A 59 -17.28 -13.21 -10.96
N GLU A 60 -16.27 -14.09 -10.89
CA GLU A 60 -16.14 -15.16 -9.88
C GLU A 60 -15.00 -14.90 -8.88
N GLY A 61 -14.52 -13.66 -8.84
CA GLY A 61 -13.41 -13.25 -8.01
C GLY A 61 -13.82 -13.05 -6.55
N PRO A 62 -12.86 -13.19 -5.61
CA PRO A 62 -13.11 -12.81 -4.23
C PRO A 62 -13.35 -11.29 -4.13
N ILE A 63 -14.41 -10.89 -3.44
CA ILE A 63 -14.63 -9.51 -3.02
C ILE A 63 -14.29 -9.43 -1.54
N LEU A 64 -13.20 -8.75 -1.22
CA LEU A 64 -12.80 -8.53 0.16
C LEU A 64 -13.59 -7.33 0.72
N PRO A 65 -14.38 -7.49 1.78
CA PRO A 65 -15.06 -6.36 2.41
C PRO A 65 -14.09 -5.52 3.23
N GLU A 66 -14.51 -4.31 3.60
CA GLU A 66 -13.81 -3.54 4.62
C GLU A 66 -13.79 -4.32 5.95
N LEU A 67 -12.58 -4.50 6.50
CA LEU A 67 -12.36 -5.24 7.74
C LEU A 67 -11.78 -4.34 8.83
N PRO A 68 -12.16 -4.55 10.11
CA PRO A 68 -11.54 -3.85 11.22
C PRO A 68 -10.07 -4.28 11.40
N ASP A 69 -9.23 -3.39 11.93
CA ASP A 69 -7.86 -3.75 12.30
C ASP A 69 -7.86 -4.54 13.63
N VAL A 70 -7.58 -5.84 13.53
CA VAL A 70 -7.55 -6.75 14.68
C VAL A 70 -6.13 -6.99 15.22
N ARG A 71 -5.09 -6.41 14.61
CA ARG A 71 -3.69 -6.69 14.99
C ARG A 71 -3.39 -6.26 16.42
N ALA A 72 -4.00 -5.18 16.89
CA ALA A 72 -3.88 -4.75 18.28
C ALA A 72 -4.51 -5.78 19.24
N SER A 73 -5.70 -6.30 18.91
CA SER A 73 -6.37 -7.36 19.68
C SER A 73 -5.54 -8.63 19.74
N ILE A 74 -4.96 -9.05 18.60
CA ILE A 74 -4.07 -10.23 18.53
C ILE A 74 -2.83 -10.02 19.41
N ARG A 75 -2.19 -8.84 19.35
CA ARG A 75 -1.05 -8.52 20.24
C ARG A 75 -1.45 -8.52 21.72
N GLN A 76 -2.64 -8.01 22.06
CA GLN A 76 -3.14 -7.99 23.43
C GLN A 76 -3.38 -9.41 23.96
N VAL A 77 -4.00 -10.28 23.17
CA VAL A 77 -4.28 -11.68 23.54
C VAL A 77 -3.01 -12.49 23.82
N ALA A 78 -1.89 -12.15 23.18
CA ALA A 78 -0.60 -12.79 23.44
C ALA A 78 -0.13 -12.66 24.90
N SER A 79 -0.63 -11.66 25.65
CA SER A 79 -0.30 -11.48 27.05
C SER A 79 -1.11 -12.45 27.94
N PRO A 80 -0.47 -13.24 28.81
CA PRO A 80 -1.17 -14.13 29.74
C PRO A 80 -2.14 -13.37 30.64
N GLY A 81 -3.38 -13.85 30.72
CA GLY A 81 -4.43 -13.25 31.55
C GLY A 81 -5.05 -11.97 30.99
N ALA A 82 -4.69 -11.56 29.77
CA ALA A 82 -5.39 -10.48 29.08
C ALA A 82 -6.83 -10.89 28.74
N ALA A 83 -7.76 -9.94 28.89
CA ALA A 83 -9.16 -10.07 28.48
C ALA A 83 -9.45 -9.02 27.41
N LEU A 84 -9.93 -9.47 26.25
CA LEU A 84 -10.44 -8.60 25.20
C LEU A 84 -11.84 -8.09 25.57
N ALA A 85 -12.11 -6.84 25.21
CA ALA A 85 -13.48 -6.34 25.18
C ALA A 85 -14.30 -7.12 24.14
N GLY A 86 -15.60 -7.29 24.38
CA GLY A 86 -16.46 -8.06 23.46
C GLY A 86 -16.55 -7.46 22.06
N THR A 87 -16.38 -6.14 21.88
CA THR A 87 -16.25 -5.49 20.56
C THR A 87 -15.00 -5.96 19.81
N ALA A 88 -13.88 -6.15 20.49
CA ALA A 88 -12.65 -6.67 19.88
C ALA A 88 -12.79 -8.14 19.46
N LEU A 89 -13.48 -8.96 20.27
CA LEU A 89 -13.83 -10.34 19.91
C LEU A 89 -14.80 -10.39 18.71
N ARG A 90 -15.75 -9.45 18.62
CA ARG A 90 -16.61 -9.31 17.44
C ARG A 90 -15.83 -8.93 16.19
N ASN A 91 -14.84 -8.03 16.29
CA ASN A 91 -13.97 -7.70 15.17
C ASN A 91 -13.16 -8.92 14.71
N LEU A 92 -12.65 -9.75 15.64
CA LEU A 92 -12.00 -11.02 15.30
C LEU A 92 -12.96 -11.97 14.58
N ALA A 93 -14.20 -12.10 15.06
CA ALA A 93 -15.23 -12.92 14.40
C ALA A 93 -15.53 -12.48 12.96
N LEU A 94 -15.52 -11.18 12.66
CA LEU A 94 -15.68 -10.68 11.29
C LEU A 94 -14.53 -11.13 10.39
N VAL A 95 -13.28 -11.02 10.86
CA VAL A 95 -12.09 -11.44 10.13
C VAL A 95 -12.09 -12.96 9.88
N LEU A 96 -12.41 -13.76 10.90
CA LEU A 96 -12.56 -15.23 10.80
C LEU A 96 -13.61 -15.62 9.75
N ARG A 97 -14.75 -14.94 9.74
CA ARG A 97 -15.85 -15.20 8.80
C ARG A 97 -15.45 -14.91 7.36
N VAL A 98 -14.69 -13.84 7.12
CA VAL A 98 -14.17 -13.54 5.78
C VAL A 98 -13.15 -14.59 5.34
N GLY A 99 -12.26 -15.06 6.23
CA GLY A 99 -11.37 -16.17 5.93
C GLY A 99 -12.11 -17.41 5.41
N LEU A 100 -13.13 -17.86 6.15
CA LEU A 100 -14.01 -18.97 5.75
C LEU A 100 -14.66 -18.74 4.37
N GLN A 101 -15.14 -17.53 4.10
CA GLN A 101 -15.78 -17.19 2.81
C GLN A 101 -14.80 -17.20 1.64
N LEU A 102 -13.54 -16.86 1.88
CA LEU A 102 -12.51 -16.81 0.84
C LEU A 102 -11.89 -18.17 0.52
N ARG A 103 -11.97 -19.13 1.45
CA ARG A 103 -11.37 -20.46 1.29
C ARG A 103 -11.77 -21.16 -0.03
N PRO A 104 -13.06 -21.24 -0.43
CA PRO A 104 -13.44 -21.87 -1.70
C PRO A 104 -12.87 -21.17 -2.94
N TYR A 105 -12.61 -19.86 -2.87
CA TYR A 105 -12.00 -19.12 -3.98
C TYR A 105 -10.53 -19.48 -4.15
N VAL A 106 -9.81 -19.61 -3.02
CA VAL A 106 -8.41 -20.05 -3.01
C VAL A 106 -8.28 -21.51 -3.42
N GLU A 107 -9.18 -22.40 -2.98
CA GLU A 107 -9.17 -23.81 -3.40
C GLU A 107 -9.35 -23.96 -4.92
N LYS A 108 -10.22 -23.15 -5.53
CA LYS A 108 -10.38 -23.10 -7.00
C LYS A 108 -9.18 -22.49 -7.71
N ARG A 109 -8.45 -21.58 -7.07
CA ARG A 109 -7.32 -20.85 -7.65
C ARG A 109 -6.15 -20.80 -6.65
N PRO A 110 -5.41 -21.92 -6.45
CA PRO A 110 -4.39 -22.02 -5.39
C PRO A 110 -3.27 -20.98 -5.48
N ALA A 111 -2.98 -20.47 -6.68
CA ALA A 111 -2.01 -19.40 -6.90
C ALA A 111 -2.35 -18.10 -6.15
N LEU A 112 -3.61 -17.88 -5.75
CA LEU A 112 -4.02 -16.71 -4.95
C LEU A 112 -3.31 -16.65 -3.60
N LEU A 113 -3.08 -17.81 -2.97
CA LEU A 113 -2.45 -17.90 -1.66
C LEU A 113 -1.51 -19.11 -1.64
N PRO A 114 -0.24 -18.94 -2.04
CA PRO A 114 0.73 -20.03 -2.16
C PRO A 114 0.96 -20.80 -0.85
N THR A 115 0.66 -20.18 0.29
CA THR A 115 0.82 -20.75 1.62
C THR A 115 -0.30 -21.71 2.04
N GLY A 116 -1.33 -21.88 1.21
CA GLY A 116 -2.42 -22.84 1.42
C GLY A 116 -3.74 -22.23 1.92
N ALA A 117 -4.86 -22.79 1.46
CA ALA A 117 -6.21 -22.32 1.78
C ALA A 117 -6.63 -22.65 3.22
N GLU A 118 -6.03 -23.68 3.82
CA GLU A 118 -6.26 -24.12 5.20
C GLU A 118 -5.91 -23.07 6.24
N ARG A 119 -5.05 -22.10 5.90
CA ARG A 119 -4.72 -20.97 6.79
C ARG A 119 -5.91 -20.02 6.99
N LEU A 120 -6.87 -20.02 6.06
CA LEU A 120 -7.99 -19.09 6.10
C LEU A 120 -9.06 -19.47 7.13
N ASP A 121 -9.07 -20.72 7.60
CA ASP A 121 -10.06 -21.21 8.55
C ASP A 121 -9.49 -22.07 9.68
N ALA A 122 -8.16 -22.09 9.85
CA ALA A 122 -7.48 -22.78 10.94
C ALA A 122 -7.98 -22.38 12.35
N ALA A 123 -8.46 -21.13 12.53
CA ALA A 123 -9.02 -20.62 13.78
C ALA A 123 -10.56 -20.47 13.76
N ALA A 124 -11.24 -21.07 12.77
CA ALA A 124 -12.68 -20.91 12.57
C ALA A 124 -13.53 -21.49 13.71
N ASP A 125 -12.97 -22.38 14.53
CA ASP A 125 -13.61 -22.94 15.72
C ASP A 125 -13.93 -21.90 16.80
N LEU A 126 -13.27 -20.73 16.78
CA LEU A 126 -13.59 -19.59 17.65
C LEU A 126 -14.91 -18.91 17.27
N LEU A 127 -15.30 -18.95 15.99
CA LEU A 127 -16.48 -18.25 15.50
C LEU A 127 -17.78 -18.69 16.21
N PRO A 128 -18.12 -20.00 16.27
CA PRO A 128 -19.32 -20.43 17.00
C PRO A 128 -19.23 -20.15 18.51
N GLN A 129 -18.05 -20.18 19.12
CA GLN A 129 -17.87 -19.84 20.53
C GLN A 129 -18.20 -18.37 20.81
N ILE A 130 -17.74 -17.46 19.94
CA ILE A 130 -18.02 -16.03 20.03
C ILE A 130 -19.51 -15.75 19.75
N ASP A 131 -20.06 -16.34 18.67
CA ASP A 131 -21.46 -16.14 18.26
C ASP A 131 -22.46 -16.67 19.30
N ALA A 132 -22.09 -17.70 20.06
CA ALA A 132 -22.95 -18.28 21.10
C ALA A 132 -23.20 -17.33 22.28
N VAL A 133 -22.21 -16.51 22.66
CA VAL A 133 -22.25 -15.75 23.93
C VAL A 133 -22.24 -14.24 23.77
N LEU A 134 -21.86 -13.70 22.61
CA LEU A 134 -21.87 -12.25 22.36
C LEU A 134 -23.04 -11.84 21.47
N LEU A 135 -23.54 -10.60 21.63
CA LEU A 135 -24.41 -9.91 20.70
C LEU A 135 -23.59 -9.14 19.65
N ALA A 136 -24.23 -8.67 18.57
CA ALA A 136 -23.54 -7.99 17.47
C ALA A 136 -22.79 -6.71 17.90
N ASN A 137 -23.29 -6.01 18.93
CA ASN A 137 -22.66 -4.84 19.54
C ASN A 137 -21.47 -5.19 20.47
N GLY A 138 -21.16 -6.48 20.67
CA GLY A 138 -20.10 -6.94 21.57
C GLY A 138 -20.52 -7.09 23.03
N SER A 139 -21.77 -6.85 23.42
CA SER A 139 -22.21 -7.15 24.79
C SER A 139 -22.42 -8.65 24.97
N VAL A 140 -22.12 -9.17 26.16
CA VAL A 140 -22.44 -10.56 26.52
C VAL A 140 -23.96 -10.74 26.55
N ARG A 141 -24.43 -11.87 26.05
CA ARG A 141 -25.85 -12.23 26.06
C ARG A 141 -26.32 -12.55 27.48
N GLU A 142 -27.54 -12.15 27.81
CA GLU A 142 -28.15 -12.48 29.12
C GLU A 142 -28.30 -14.00 29.33
N ASP A 143 -28.38 -14.77 28.24
CA ASP A 143 -28.45 -16.23 28.21
C ASP A 143 -27.12 -16.89 27.80
N GLY A 144 -26.01 -16.15 27.84
CA GLY A 144 -24.68 -16.61 27.40
C GLY A 144 -24.17 -17.83 28.16
N ASN A 145 -24.63 -18.03 29.41
CA ASN A 145 -24.53 -19.29 30.13
C ASN A 145 -25.68 -19.42 31.15
N ASP A 146 -25.78 -20.56 31.82
CA ASP A 146 -26.86 -20.81 32.79
C ASP A 146 -26.76 -19.89 34.02
N THR A 147 -25.55 -19.51 34.44
CA THR A 147 -25.30 -18.59 35.55
C THR A 147 -25.85 -17.19 35.25
N LEU A 148 -25.55 -16.63 34.08
CA LEU A 148 -26.10 -15.36 33.62
C LEU A 148 -27.61 -15.43 33.47
N ARG A 149 -28.15 -16.51 32.89
CA ARG A 149 -29.60 -16.68 32.75
C ARG A 149 -30.29 -16.62 34.11
N GLN A 150 -29.73 -17.30 35.12
CA GLN A 150 -30.22 -17.25 36.49
C GLN A 150 -30.10 -15.84 37.09
N LEU A 151 -28.93 -15.21 37.00
CA LEU A 151 -28.67 -13.88 37.57
C LEU A 151 -29.56 -12.78 36.94
N HIS A 152 -29.76 -12.80 35.63
CA HIS A 152 -30.67 -11.87 34.94
C HIS A 152 -32.13 -12.13 35.34
N GLY A 153 -32.52 -13.39 35.54
CA GLY A 153 -33.81 -13.77 36.10
C GLY A 153 -34.02 -13.20 37.51
N GLU A 154 -33.06 -13.43 38.42
CA GLU A 154 -33.04 -12.88 39.79
C GLU A 154 -33.11 -11.35 39.78
N LEU A 155 -32.29 -10.69 38.95
CA LEU A 155 -32.28 -9.24 38.78
C LEU A 155 -33.66 -8.71 38.35
N LYS A 156 -34.29 -9.36 37.37
CA LYS A 156 -35.61 -8.97 36.88
C LYS A 156 -36.68 -9.12 37.96
N THR A 157 -36.72 -10.26 38.65
CA THR A 157 -37.69 -10.51 39.73
C THR A 157 -37.53 -9.53 40.89
N GLU A 158 -36.29 -9.26 41.31
CA GLU A 158 -36.00 -8.31 42.39
C GLU A 158 -36.36 -6.87 41.98
N ARG A 159 -36.07 -6.46 40.73
CA ARG A 159 -36.48 -5.14 40.22
C ARG A 159 -38.00 -4.98 40.19
N GLU A 160 -38.73 -6.01 39.75
CA GLU A 160 -40.20 -5.98 39.77
C GLU A 160 -40.74 -5.88 41.19
N GLN A 161 -40.14 -6.58 42.16
CA GLN A 161 -40.55 -6.53 43.55
C GLN A 161 -40.31 -5.16 44.18
N ILE A 162 -39.13 -4.55 43.98
CA ILE A 162 -38.85 -3.18 44.42
C ILE A 162 -39.83 -2.20 43.78
N GLN A 163 -40.09 -2.33 42.47
CA GLN A 163 -41.01 -1.45 41.78
C GLN A 163 -42.43 -1.54 42.35
N ARG A 164 -42.91 -2.74 42.69
CA ARG A 164 -44.20 -2.94 43.38
C ARG A 164 -44.21 -2.30 44.78
N THR A 165 -43.16 -2.47 45.58
CA THR A 165 -43.06 -1.82 46.90
C THR A 165 -43.08 -0.30 46.78
N LEU A 166 -42.37 0.27 45.79
CA LEU A 166 -42.33 1.70 45.54
C LEU A 166 -43.67 2.29 45.07
N GLN A 167 -44.55 1.49 44.43
CA GLN A 167 -45.89 1.97 44.03
C GLN A 167 -46.70 2.47 45.24
N GLY A 168 -46.49 1.92 46.44
CA GLY A 168 -47.13 2.40 47.66
C GLY A 168 -46.77 3.85 48.01
N HIS A 169 -45.57 4.29 47.64
CA HIS A 169 -45.04 5.63 47.91
C HIS A 169 -45.37 6.65 46.82
N LEU A 170 -45.85 6.22 45.66
CA LEU A 170 -46.26 7.09 44.54
C LEU A 170 -47.60 7.81 44.77
N ARG A 171 -48.27 7.58 45.91
CA ARG A 171 -49.53 8.27 46.25
C ARG A 171 -49.33 9.75 46.59
N ALA A 172 -48.09 10.19 46.83
CA ALA A 172 -47.78 11.59 47.06
C ALA A 172 -47.80 12.40 45.73
N PRO A 173 -48.40 13.61 45.69
CA PRO A 173 -48.45 14.43 44.49
C PRO A 173 -47.04 14.73 43.96
N GLY A 174 -46.79 14.40 42.68
CA GLY A 174 -45.51 14.64 42.02
C GLY A 174 -44.41 13.60 42.30
N ALA A 175 -44.68 12.56 43.09
CA ALA A 175 -43.74 11.47 43.33
C ALA A 175 -43.56 10.58 42.09
N LYS A 176 -42.31 10.27 41.74
CA LYS A 176 -41.98 9.36 40.62
C LYS A 176 -40.87 8.40 41.03
N VAL A 177 -40.92 7.16 40.55
CA VAL A 177 -39.77 6.25 40.68
C VAL A 177 -38.69 6.71 39.71
N HIS A 178 -37.48 6.84 40.23
CA HIS A 178 -36.29 7.15 39.46
C HIS A 178 -35.27 6.04 39.67
N TRP A 179 -34.79 5.46 38.57
CA TRP A 179 -33.72 4.47 38.58
C TRP A 179 -32.41 5.15 38.24
N SER A 180 -31.42 4.99 39.12
CA SER A 180 -30.02 5.30 38.83
C SER A 180 -29.26 3.98 38.80
N SER A 181 -28.91 3.52 37.59
CA SER A 181 -28.36 2.17 37.35
C SER A 181 -29.26 1.07 37.94
N GLN A 182 -28.85 0.43 39.03
CA GLN A 182 -29.56 -0.67 39.69
C GLN A 182 -30.22 -0.24 41.01
N ARG A 183 -30.22 1.06 41.32
CA ARG A 183 -30.82 1.60 42.55
C ARG A 183 -32.08 2.39 42.24
N ALA A 184 -33.19 1.98 42.82
CA ALA A 184 -34.47 2.67 42.70
C ALA A 184 -34.67 3.66 43.86
N CYS A 185 -34.99 4.90 43.52
CA CYS A 185 -35.33 5.95 44.48
C CYS A 185 -36.70 6.54 44.12
N VAL A 186 -37.33 7.21 45.08
CA VAL A 186 -38.49 8.06 44.84
C VAL A 186 -38.01 9.50 44.72
N HIS A 187 -38.29 10.12 43.58
CA HIS A 187 -38.12 11.54 43.38
C HIS A 187 -39.31 12.29 43.99
N LEU A 188 -39.01 13.26 44.85
CA LEU A 188 -40.01 14.08 45.54
C LEU A 188 -39.74 15.57 45.30
N PRO A 189 -40.79 16.39 45.06
CA PRO A 189 -40.68 17.85 45.06
C PRO A 189 -40.21 18.42 46.40
N ASP A 190 -39.61 19.60 46.38
CA ASP A 190 -39.13 20.30 47.58
C ASP A 190 -40.29 20.56 48.55
N GLY A 191 -40.15 20.07 49.80
CA GLY A 191 -41.18 20.14 50.86
C GLY A 191 -41.98 18.86 51.12
N ALA A 192 -41.86 17.81 50.27
CA ALA A 192 -42.51 16.51 50.49
C ALA A 192 -41.59 15.44 51.13
N VAL A 193 -40.33 15.79 51.39
CA VAL A 193 -39.26 14.86 51.75
C VAL A 193 -39.47 14.17 53.10
N ASP A 194 -40.00 14.89 54.09
CA ASP A 194 -40.17 14.36 55.46
C ASP A 194 -41.32 13.35 55.57
N LYS A 195 -42.10 13.14 54.49
CA LYS A 195 -43.21 12.17 54.46
C LYS A 195 -42.77 10.74 54.17
N ILE A 196 -41.55 10.53 53.67
CA ILE A 196 -41.02 9.21 53.34
C ILE A 196 -39.78 8.96 54.20
N ARG A 197 -39.86 7.93 55.05
CA ARG A 197 -38.72 7.50 55.86
C ARG A 197 -37.72 6.77 54.97
N GLY A 198 -36.54 7.34 54.76
CA GLY A 198 -35.56 6.79 53.84
C GLY A 198 -34.23 7.54 53.83
N VAL A 199 -33.29 7.03 53.04
CA VAL A 199 -31.96 7.61 52.88
C VAL A 199 -32.00 8.65 51.75
N ARG A 200 -31.53 9.87 52.01
CA ARG A 200 -31.43 10.92 50.98
C ARG A 200 -30.22 10.62 50.08
N ARG A 201 -30.42 10.55 48.76
CA ARG A 201 -29.40 10.15 47.77
C ARG A 201 -28.94 11.28 46.85
N GLY A 202 -29.43 12.50 47.06
CA GLY A 202 -29.07 13.68 46.30
C GLY A 202 -30.28 14.39 45.70
N THR A 203 -30.04 15.26 44.73
CA THR A 203 -31.07 15.99 43.99
C THR A 203 -31.64 15.16 42.85
N GLY A 204 -32.89 15.43 42.49
CA GLY A 204 -33.56 14.79 41.36
C GLY A 204 -33.02 15.20 40.00
N PRO A 205 -33.46 14.51 38.93
CA PRO A 205 -33.14 14.89 37.55
C PRO A 205 -33.46 16.36 37.27
N GLY A 206 -32.50 17.10 36.70
CA GLY A 206 -32.66 18.54 36.43
C GLY A 206 -32.40 19.46 37.64
N GLY A 207 -31.89 18.94 38.76
CA GLY A 207 -31.46 19.74 39.91
C GLY A 207 -32.58 20.17 40.86
N HIS A 208 -33.82 19.72 40.62
CA HIS A 208 -34.99 20.05 41.45
C HIS A 208 -35.47 18.83 42.23
N GLY A 209 -35.96 19.06 43.45
CA GLY A 209 -36.45 17.99 44.33
C GLY A 209 -35.33 17.08 44.86
N VAL A 210 -35.72 16.11 45.69
CA VAL A 210 -34.82 15.20 46.40
C VAL A 210 -35.10 13.75 46.01
N LEU A 211 -34.05 12.98 45.78
CA LEU A 211 -34.13 11.52 45.66
C LEU A 211 -34.06 10.91 47.05
N VAL A 212 -35.14 10.25 47.45
CA VAL A 212 -35.22 9.49 48.69
C VAL A 212 -35.30 8.02 48.35
N GLU A 213 -34.43 7.22 48.95
CA GLU A 213 -34.51 5.77 48.94
C GLU A 213 -35.31 5.30 50.17
N PRO A 214 -36.56 4.84 50.01
CA PRO A 214 -37.37 4.38 51.15
C PRO A 214 -36.71 3.23 51.89
N MET A 215 -36.85 3.18 53.22
CA MET A 215 -36.19 2.19 54.06
C MET A 215 -36.55 0.75 53.66
N GLU A 216 -37.78 0.54 53.17
CA GLU A 216 -38.32 -0.74 52.74
C GLU A 216 -37.57 -1.34 51.54
N VAL A 217 -36.95 -0.51 50.70
CA VAL A 217 -36.26 -0.96 49.48
C VAL A 217 -34.73 -0.89 49.59
N VAL A 218 -34.18 -0.34 50.68
CA VAL A 218 -32.72 -0.25 50.88
C VAL A 218 -32.06 -1.63 50.77
N ALA A 219 -32.62 -2.64 51.43
CA ALA A 219 -32.11 -4.01 51.38
C ALA A 219 -32.16 -4.60 49.96
N GLY A 220 -33.29 -4.44 49.27
CA GLY A 220 -33.46 -4.89 47.88
C GLY A 220 -32.52 -4.18 46.92
N ASN A 221 -32.34 -2.86 47.03
CA ASN A 221 -31.43 -2.10 46.18
C ASN A 221 -29.97 -2.54 46.38
N ASN A 222 -29.56 -2.77 47.64
CA ASN A 222 -28.24 -3.34 47.93
C ASN A 222 -28.10 -4.76 47.35
N HIS A 223 -29.19 -5.55 47.31
CA HIS A 223 -29.21 -6.86 46.68
C HIS A 223 -29.09 -6.77 45.16
N LEU A 224 -29.81 -5.85 44.50
CA LEU A 224 -29.69 -5.57 43.06
C LEU A 224 -28.26 -5.18 42.67
N GLU A 225 -27.60 -4.32 43.45
CA GLU A 225 -26.20 -3.97 43.20
C GLU A 225 -25.26 -5.18 43.32
N LYS A 226 -25.50 -6.09 44.27
CA LYS A 226 -24.75 -7.34 44.38
C LYS A 226 -24.99 -8.27 43.20
N ILE A 227 -26.24 -8.43 42.75
CA ILE A 227 -26.57 -9.25 41.57
C ILE A 227 -25.89 -8.66 40.34
N ALA A 228 -25.96 -7.35 40.13
CA ALA A 228 -25.31 -6.67 39.01
C ALA A 228 -23.78 -6.79 39.05
N GLY A 229 -23.17 -6.70 40.23
CA GLY A 229 -21.74 -6.98 40.40
C GLY A 229 -21.35 -8.41 40.03
N ARG A 230 -22.19 -9.40 40.38
CA ARG A 230 -22.00 -10.81 39.99
C ARG A 230 -22.16 -11.01 38.48
N ILE A 231 -23.13 -10.33 37.85
CA ILE A 231 -23.30 -10.34 36.38
C ILE A 231 -22.05 -9.80 35.70
N GLU A 232 -21.50 -8.67 36.19
CA GLU A 232 -20.29 -8.10 35.59
C GLU A 232 -19.07 -9.03 35.77
N GLN A 233 -18.91 -9.64 36.95
CA GLN A 233 -17.87 -10.65 37.17
C GLN A 233 -17.99 -11.82 36.20
N GLU A 234 -19.20 -12.31 35.98
CA GLU A 234 -19.47 -13.42 35.06
C GLU A 234 -19.23 -13.01 33.60
N ASN A 235 -19.64 -11.80 33.19
CA ASN A 235 -19.32 -11.25 31.88
C ASN A 235 -17.81 -11.20 31.65
N GLN A 236 -17.04 -10.70 32.62
CA GLN A 236 -15.58 -10.67 32.52
C GLN A 236 -14.97 -12.07 32.47
N ALA A 237 -15.54 -13.04 33.19
CA ALA A 237 -15.10 -14.44 33.13
C ALA A 237 -15.31 -15.03 31.74
N ILE A 238 -16.46 -14.81 31.11
CA ILE A 238 -16.76 -15.24 29.74
C ILE A 238 -15.81 -14.60 28.73
N LEU A 239 -15.60 -13.28 28.82
CA LEU A 239 -14.69 -12.56 27.92
C LEU A 239 -13.25 -13.05 28.07
N ARG A 240 -12.82 -13.37 29.29
CA ARG A 240 -11.51 -13.95 29.56
C ARG A 240 -11.38 -15.35 28.98
N ALA A 241 -12.38 -16.21 29.15
CA ALA A 241 -12.39 -17.55 28.56
C ALA A 241 -12.29 -17.50 27.02
N LEU A 242 -13.05 -16.61 26.37
CA LEU A 242 -12.94 -16.40 24.92
C LEU A 242 -11.56 -15.86 24.50
N SER A 243 -10.97 -14.98 25.31
CA SER A 243 -9.63 -14.45 25.07
C SER A 243 -8.55 -15.52 25.23
N ASP A 244 -8.73 -16.44 26.18
CA ASP A 244 -7.84 -17.57 26.38
C ASP A 244 -7.95 -18.56 25.21
N ALA A 245 -9.17 -18.86 24.74
CA ALA A 245 -9.38 -19.66 23.53
C ALA A 245 -8.74 -19.01 22.28
N ALA A 246 -8.86 -17.68 22.13
CA ALA A 246 -8.18 -16.95 21.07
C ALA A 246 -6.65 -17.03 21.21
N ARG A 247 -6.11 -17.07 22.44
CA ARG A 247 -4.66 -17.24 22.68
C ARG A 247 -4.16 -18.61 22.25
N GLU A 248 -4.95 -19.66 22.45
CA GLU A 248 -4.62 -21.02 21.98
C GLU A 248 -4.52 -21.10 20.45
N ARG A 249 -5.17 -20.18 19.72
CA ARG A 249 -5.12 -20.04 18.26
C ARG A 249 -4.29 -18.85 17.79
N LEU A 250 -3.38 -18.32 18.63
CA LEU A 250 -2.66 -17.07 18.34
C LEU A 250 -1.92 -17.12 16.99
N ILE A 251 -1.20 -18.21 16.73
CA ILE A 251 -0.43 -18.41 15.49
C ILE A 251 -1.37 -18.46 14.28
N ASP A 252 -2.49 -19.17 14.39
CA ASP A 252 -3.48 -19.28 13.31
C ASP A 252 -4.15 -17.94 13.02
N LEU A 253 -4.43 -17.13 14.04
CA LEU A 253 -4.94 -15.77 13.89
C LEU A 253 -3.92 -14.84 13.20
N GLN A 254 -2.63 -14.97 13.52
CA GLN A 254 -1.57 -14.23 12.84
C GLN A 254 -1.47 -14.63 11.37
N HIS A 255 -1.41 -15.93 11.08
CA HIS A 255 -1.40 -16.45 9.72
C HIS A 255 -2.64 -16.07 8.92
N LEU A 256 -3.82 -16.00 9.54
CA LEU A 256 -5.03 -15.52 8.89
C LEU A 256 -4.87 -14.06 8.46
N VAL A 257 -4.42 -13.16 9.35
CA VAL A 257 -4.21 -11.75 9.00
C VAL A 257 -3.16 -11.60 7.89
N GLU A 258 -2.06 -12.36 7.96
CA GLU A 258 -1.05 -12.39 6.89
C GLU A 258 -1.63 -12.87 5.56
N SER A 259 -2.44 -13.93 5.58
CA SER A 259 -3.09 -14.49 4.39
C SER A 259 -4.09 -13.50 3.78
N LEU A 260 -4.88 -12.83 4.62
CA LEU A 260 -5.79 -11.77 4.16
C LEU A 260 -5.05 -10.55 3.63
N THR A 261 -3.90 -10.19 4.23
CA THR A 261 -3.03 -9.12 3.72
C THR A 261 -2.51 -9.46 2.32
N TRP A 262 -2.06 -10.70 2.13
CA TRP A 262 -1.59 -11.20 0.83
C TRP A 262 -2.71 -11.17 -0.22
N LEU A 263 -3.90 -11.69 0.14
CA LEU A 263 -5.05 -11.70 -0.76
C LEU A 263 -5.51 -10.28 -1.12
N ASP A 264 -5.55 -9.35 -0.16
CA ASP A 264 -5.90 -7.94 -0.41
C ASP A 264 -4.92 -7.31 -1.40
N LEU A 265 -3.60 -7.50 -1.20
CA LEU A 265 -2.58 -7.04 -2.15
C LEU A 265 -2.73 -7.65 -3.54
N ALA A 266 -3.04 -8.95 -3.64
CA ALA A 266 -3.26 -9.61 -4.92
C ALA A 266 -4.50 -9.05 -5.64
N ILE A 267 -5.59 -8.80 -4.91
CA ILE A 267 -6.83 -8.20 -5.44
C ILE A 267 -6.59 -6.75 -5.87
N ALA A 268 -5.93 -5.94 -5.02
CA ALA A 268 -5.57 -4.56 -5.34
C ALA A 268 -4.63 -4.48 -6.56
N GLY A 269 -3.64 -5.38 -6.63
CA GLY A 269 -2.75 -5.53 -7.78
C GLY A 269 -3.49 -5.94 -9.05
N ALA A 270 -4.50 -6.81 -8.95
CA ALA A 270 -5.33 -7.21 -10.07
C ALA A 270 -6.20 -6.06 -10.58
N GLN A 271 -6.79 -5.28 -9.67
CA GLN A 271 -7.52 -4.06 -10.02
C GLN A 271 -6.58 -3.05 -10.70
N LEU A 272 -5.40 -2.81 -10.15
CA LEU A 272 -4.40 -1.93 -10.78
C LEU A 272 -4.01 -2.43 -12.17
N SER A 273 -3.80 -3.75 -12.32
CA SER A 273 -3.51 -4.37 -13.62
C SER A 273 -4.62 -4.12 -14.64
N ILE A 274 -5.89 -4.15 -14.24
CA ILE A 274 -7.02 -3.86 -15.13
C ILE A 274 -6.99 -2.39 -15.55
N HIS A 275 -6.80 -1.45 -14.61
CA HIS A 275 -6.73 -0.02 -14.91
C HIS A 275 -5.56 0.35 -15.82
N LEU A 276 -4.44 -0.37 -15.71
CA LEU A 276 -3.23 -0.16 -16.52
C LEU A 276 -3.24 -0.93 -17.83
N HIS A 277 -4.23 -1.81 -18.07
CA HIS A 277 -4.15 -2.84 -19.11
C HIS A 277 -2.84 -3.65 -19.03
N GLY A 278 -2.35 -3.86 -17.81
CA GLY A 278 -1.05 -4.49 -17.56
C GLY A 278 -1.04 -5.99 -17.79
N LYS A 279 0.15 -6.59 -17.83
CA LYS A 279 0.37 -8.04 -17.92
C LYS A 279 1.50 -8.45 -16.98
N ALA A 280 1.52 -9.72 -16.58
CA ALA A 280 2.68 -10.29 -15.88
C ALA A 280 3.89 -10.29 -16.81
N ALA A 281 5.04 -9.85 -16.30
CA ALA A 281 6.31 -10.00 -16.98
C ALA A 281 6.85 -11.43 -16.80
N GLU A 282 7.57 -11.94 -17.80
CA GLU A 282 8.36 -13.16 -17.66
C GLU A 282 9.57 -12.86 -16.76
N MET A 283 9.49 -13.24 -15.49
CA MET A 283 10.61 -13.06 -14.56
C MET A 283 11.65 -14.17 -14.80
N VAL A 284 12.92 -13.83 -15.02
CA VAL A 284 14.00 -14.80 -15.31
C VAL A 284 15.22 -14.58 -14.42
N ASP A 285 16.02 -15.63 -14.19
CA ASP A 285 17.15 -15.59 -13.25
C ASP A 285 18.43 -14.98 -13.86
N VAL A 286 18.46 -14.83 -15.19
CA VAL A 286 19.51 -14.10 -15.90
C VAL A 286 19.21 -12.60 -15.92
N PRO A 287 20.20 -11.71 -15.83
CA PRO A 287 19.96 -10.27 -15.88
C PRO A 287 19.71 -9.85 -17.33
N VAL A 288 18.46 -9.59 -17.68
CA VAL A 288 18.00 -9.21 -19.02
C VAL A 288 16.77 -8.34 -18.89
N LEU A 289 16.55 -7.41 -19.81
CA LEU A 289 15.36 -6.59 -19.82
C LEU A 289 14.82 -6.49 -21.25
N VAL A 290 13.63 -7.04 -21.46
CA VAL A 290 12.89 -6.93 -22.71
C VAL A 290 11.55 -6.29 -22.38
N LEU A 291 11.24 -5.16 -22.99
CA LEU A 291 9.93 -4.53 -22.88
C LEU A 291 9.49 -4.14 -24.29
N GLU A 292 8.44 -4.77 -24.81
CA GLU A 292 7.89 -4.45 -26.13
C GLU A 292 6.58 -3.67 -26.00
N VAL A 293 6.55 -2.46 -26.57
CA VAL A 293 5.36 -1.61 -26.58
C VAL A 293 4.85 -1.37 -25.16
N ALA A 294 5.75 -0.91 -24.30
CA ALA A 294 5.51 -0.62 -22.89
C ALA A 294 5.17 0.85 -22.67
N TYR A 295 4.38 1.13 -21.64
CA TYR A 295 3.87 2.48 -21.36
C TYR A 295 4.24 2.95 -19.95
N HIS A 296 4.41 4.26 -19.77
CA HIS A 296 4.57 4.82 -18.44
C HIS A 296 3.24 4.74 -17.65
N PRO A 297 3.16 4.05 -16.50
CA PRO A 297 1.91 3.80 -15.79
C PRO A 297 1.09 5.05 -15.48
N GLN A 298 1.74 6.12 -14.99
CA GLN A 298 1.04 7.35 -14.66
C GLN A 298 0.45 8.07 -15.90
N LEU A 299 1.10 7.95 -17.06
CA LEU A 299 0.58 8.55 -18.30
C LEU A 299 -0.64 7.77 -18.82
N VAL A 300 -0.65 6.45 -18.65
CA VAL A 300 -1.83 5.61 -18.95
C VAL A 300 -3.02 6.04 -18.11
N LEU A 301 -2.83 6.19 -16.81
CA LEU A 301 -3.90 6.61 -15.89
C LEU A 301 -4.39 8.03 -16.18
N ALA A 302 -3.47 9.00 -16.35
CA ALA A 302 -3.84 10.37 -16.67
C ALA A 302 -4.62 10.48 -17.99
N TYR A 303 -4.27 9.66 -18.99
CA TYR A 303 -5.01 9.61 -20.25
C TYR A 303 -6.40 8.99 -20.08
N ALA A 304 -6.54 7.90 -19.33
CA ALA A 304 -7.83 7.29 -19.02
C ALA A 304 -8.78 8.27 -18.29
N GLU A 305 -8.23 9.12 -17.43
CA GLU A 305 -8.96 10.19 -16.74
C GLU A 305 -9.17 11.45 -17.58
N LYS A 306 -8.74 11.47 -18.85
CA LYS A 306 -8.79 12.64 -19.76
C LYS A 306 -8.03 13.87 -19.24
N ARG A 307 -6.99 13.66 -18.43
CA ARG A 307 -6.13 14.70 -17.82
C ARG A 307 -4.78 14.87 -18.52
N GLY A 308 -4.42 13.96 -19.42
CA GLY A 308 -3.13 13.96 -20.10
C GLY A 308 -3.20 13.58 -21.59
N PRO A 309 -2.08 13.73 -22.32
CA PRO A 309 -1.99 13.32 -23.71
C PRO A 309 -2.03 11.79 -23.83
N ARG A 310 -2.34 11.29 -25.04
CA ARG A 310 -2.26 9.85 -25.33
C ARG A 310 -0.82 9.35 -25.09
N PRO A 311 -0.62 8.34 -24.23
CA PRO A 311 0.71 7.83 -23.93
C PRO A 311 1.32 7.21 -25.20
N LYS A 312 2.63 7.38 -25.34
CA LYS A 312 3.40 6.78 -26.43
C LYS A 312 4.15 5.56 -25.90
N PRO A 313 4.15 4.44 -26.64
CA PRO A 313 4.86 3.25 -26.20
C PRO A 313 6.36 3.40 -26.39
N LEU A 314 7.10 2.62 -25.61
CA LEU A 314 8.54 2.44 -25.64
C LEU A 314 8.81 0.94 -25.84
N SER A 315 9.75 0.61 -26.73
CA SER A 315 10.33 -0.73 -26.80
C SER A 315 11.80 -0.67 -26.45
N VAL A 316 12.26 -1.54 -25.55
CA VAL A 316 13.64 -1.60 -25.10
C VAL A 316 14.10 -3.05 -24.96
N HIS A 317 15.33 -3.31 -25.38
CA HIS A 317 16.01 -4.59 -25.21
C HIS A 317 17.41 -4.34 -24.66
N ILE A 318 17.71 -4.92 -23.49
CA ILE A 318 18.99 -4.84 -22.81
C ILE A 318 19.37 -6.26 -22.37
N ASP A 319 20.43 -6.81 -22.94
CA ASP A 319 20.88 -8.18 -22.72
C ASP A 319 22.42 -8.23 -22.62
N ALA A 320 23.03 -9.39 -22.83
CA ALA A 320 24.49 -9.51 -22.82
C ALA A 320 25.15 -8.99 -24.11
N GLU A 321 24.42 -8.95 -25.23
CA GLU A 321 24.93 -8.50 -26.52
C GLU A 321 24.87 -6.96 -26.64
N SER A 322 23.83 -6.35 -26.06
CA SER A 322 23.65 -4.90 -25.97
C SER A 322 23.42 -4.47 -24.52
N PRO A 323 24.45 -4.50 -23.66
CA PRO A 323 24.27 -4.30 -22.23
C PRO A 323 23.98 -2.84 -21.87
N ILE A 324 24.52 -1.85 -22.57
CA ILE A 324 24.26 -0.44 -22.25
C ILE A 324 23.77 0.35 -23.45
N LEU A 325 22.57 0.93 -23.34
CA LEU A 325 21.98 1.80 -24.34
C LEU A 325 22.36 3.26 -24.09
N VAL A 326 23.03 3.90 -25.05
CA VAL A 326 23.37 5.33 -25.01
C VAL A 326 22.31 6.12 -25.78
N VAL A 327 21.37 6.71 -25.05
CA VAL A 327 20.20 7.40 -25.59
C VAL A 327 20.47 8.88 -25.79
N THR A 328 20.35 9.33 -27.04
CA THR A 328 20.61 10.71 -27.43
C THR A 328 19.38 11.39 -28.03
N GLY A 329 19.40 12.72 -28.05
CA GLY A 329 18.29 13.53 -28.58
C GLY A 329 18.07 14.80 -27.76
N PRO A 330 17.16 15.69 -28.21
CA PRO A 330 16.83 16.91 -27.47
C PRO A 330 16.21 16.59 -26.09
N ASN A 331 16.39 17.46 -25.10
CA ASN A 331 15.87 17.25 -23.74
C ASN A 331 14.34 17.16 -23.70
N SER A 332 13.66 17.88 -24.58
CA SER A 332 12.21 17.77 -24.81
C SER A 332 11.77 16.48 -25.52
N GLY A 333 12.71 15.60 -25.89
CA GLY A 333 12.48 14.35 -26.61
C GLY A 333 11.91 13.20 -25.78
N GLY A 334 11.80 13.36 -24.46
CA GLY A 334 11.25 12.33 -23.56
C GLY A 334 12.28 11.31 -23.04
N LYS A 335 13.58 11.60 -23.11
CA LYS A 335 14.67 10.73 -22.63
C LYS A 335 14.50 10.34 -21.15
N SER A 336 14.26 11.32 -20.27
CA SER A 336 14.04 11.07 -18.83
C SER A 336 12.75 10.29 -18.58
N VAL A 337 11.70 10.49 -19.39
CA VAL A 337 10.46 9.70 -19.30
C VAL A 337 10.72 8.25 -19.71
N ALA A 338 11.54 8.01 -20.74
CA ALA A 338 11.94 6.67 -21.13
C ALA A 338 12.73 5.98 -20.00
N LEU A 339 13.74 6.62 -19.41
CA LEU A 339 14.49 6.12 -18.25
C LEU A 339 13.56 5.76 -17.09
N LYS A 340 12.67 6.69 -16.70
CA LYS A 340 11.65 6.46 -15.66
C LYS A 340 10.76 5.28 -15.98
N THR A 341 10.31 5.15 -17.24
CA THR A 341 9.47 4.03 -17.67
C THR A 341 10.21 2.71 -17.48
N VAL A 342 11.43 2.58 -18.00
CA VAL A 342 12.24 1.36 -17.87
C VAL A 342 12.44 0.98 -16.40
N GLY A 343 12.88 1.92 -15.57
CA GLY A 343 13.14 1.65 -14.15
C GLY A 343 11.87 1.35 -13.35
N LEU A 344 10.81 2.12 -13.56
CA LEU A 344 9.56 1.95 -12.84
C LEU A 344 8.91 0.60 -13.19
N LEU A 345 8.89 0.20 -14.46
CA LEU A 345 8.35 -1.09 -14.87
C LEU A 345 9.18 -2.26 -14.35
N THR A 346 10.51 -2.12 -14.35
CA THR A 346 11.42 -3.12 -13.75
C THR A 346 11.12 -3.31 -12.26
N VAL A 347 11.07 -2.21 -11.50
CA VAL A 347 10.73 -2.24 -10.06
C VAL A 347 9.34 -2.80 -9.82
N MET A 348 8.33 -2.39 -10.61
CA MET A 348 6.98 -2.93 -10.51
C MET A 348 6.96 -4.44 -10.69
N ALA A 349 7.68 -4.97 -11.69
CA ALA A 349 7.79 -6.41 -11.92
C ALA A 349 8.48 -7.13 -10.76
N HIS A 350 9.56 -6.58 -10.19
CA HIS A 350 10.20 -7.13 -8.98
C HIS A 350 9.31 -7.05 -7.73
N CYS A 351 8.40 -6.07 -7.65
CA CYS A 351 7.35 -6.02 -6.62
C CYS A 351 6.19 -7.00 -6.90
N GLY A 352 6.31 -7.82 -7.95
CA GLY A 352 5.29 -8.78 -8.35
C GLY A 352 4.09 -8.18 -9.08
N LEU A 353 4.12 -6.90 -9.42
CA LEU A 353 3.02 -6.21 -10.09
C LEU A 353 3.00 -6.53 -11.59
N HIS A 354 1.82 -6.46 -12.18
CA HIS A 354 1.66 -6.41 -13.63
C HIS A 354 2.07 -5.04 -14.16
N ILE A 355 2.62 -5.02 -15.36
CA ILE A 355 3.14 -3.83 -16.01
C ILE A 355 2.39 -3.53 -17.32
N PRO A 356 2.14 -2.25 -17.67
CA PRO A 356 1.44 -1.85 -18.90
C PRO A 356 2.32 -2.09 -20.15
N VAL A 357 2.12 -3.24 -20.79
CA VAL A 357 2.85 -3.68 -21.99
C VAL A 357 1.90 -4.42 -22.92
N GLU A 358 2.01 -4.15 -24.22
CA GLU A 358 1.23 -4.87 -25.24
C GLU A 358 1.95 -6.14 -25.73
N GLY A 359 3.27 -6.06 -25.96
CA GLY A 359 4.08 -7.17 -26.47
C GLY A 359 4.69 -8.07 -25.39
N ARG A 360 5.88 -8.62 -25.66
CA ARG A 360 6.66 -9.41 -24.71
C ARG A 360 7.25 -8.52 -23.62
N ALA A 361 7.22 -8.99 -22.38
CA ALA A 361 7.97 -8.42 -21.28
C ALA A 361 8.78 -9.51 -20.57
N VAL A 362 10.09 -9.32 -20.47
CA VAL A 362 11.02 -10.18 -19.72
C VAL A 362 11.79 -9.28 -18.77
N VAL A 363 11.76 -9.62 -17.47
CA VAL A 363 12.50 -8.89 -16.44
C VAL A 363 13.39 -9.88 -15.72
N GLY A 364 14.70 -9.68 -15.88
CA GLY A 364 15.73 -10.51 -15.33
C GLY A 364 16.04 -10.24 -13.86
N ASN A 365 16.95 -11.03 -13.31
CA ASN A 365 17.39 -10.88 -11.94
C ASN A 365 18.34 -9.69 -11.78
N PHE A 366 17.79 -8.52 -11.47
CA PHE A 366 18.57 -7.36 -11.05
C PHE A 366 18.54 -7.21 -9.54
N THR A 367 19.69 -7.39 -8.88
CA THR A 367 19.85 -7.17 -7.41
C THR A 367 19.96 -5.68 -7.09
N HIS A 368 20.48 -4.90 -8.04
CA HIS A 368 20.65 -3.47 -7.93
C HIS A 368 19.99 -2.75 -9.11
N VAL A 369 19.24 -1.68 -8.81
CA VAL A 369 18.75 -0.72 -9.80
C VAL A 369 19.23 0.64 -9.34
N PHE A 370 20.23 1.19 -10.03
CA PHE A 370 20.81 2.49 -9.74
C PHE A 370 20.19 3.54 -10.63
N VAL A 371 19.69 4.61 -10.03
CA VAL A 371 19.00 5.67 -10.76
C VAL A 371 19.62 7.01 -10.41
N ASP A 372 20.23 7.65 -11.40
CA ASP A 372 20.65 9.05 -11.34
C ASP A 372 19.81 9.83 -12.34
N MET A 373 18.75 10.47 -11.85
CA MET A 373 17.90 11.35 -12.65
C MET A 373 17.80 12.69 -11.92
N GLY A 374 18.95 13.35 -11.72
CA GLY A 374 19.12 14.69 -11.15
C GLY A 374 17.92 15.20 -10.34
N ASP A 375 17.86 14.89 -9.04
CA ASP A 375 16.80 15.37 -8.15
C ASP A 375 17.05 16.86 -7.81
N PRO A 376 16.26 17.82 -8.32
CA PRO A 376 16.46 19.25 -8.03
C PRO A 376 16.23 19.60 -6.55
N GLN A 377 15.75 18.65 -5.72
CA GLN A 377 15.57 18.82 -4.28
C GLN A 377 16.58 18.06 -3.41
N SER A 378 17.59 17.40 -4.00
CA SER A 378 18.59 16.74 -3.18
C SER A 378 19.60 17.75 -2.61
N VAL A 379 19.92 17.63 -1.32
CA VAL A 379 20.94 18.43 -0.61
C VAL A 379 22.32 18.37 -1.31
N ALA A 380 22.55 17.34 -2.14
CA ALA A 380 23.72 17.22 -3.00
C ALA A 380 23.83 18.33 -4.07
N PHE A 381 22.72 18.98 -4.46
CA PHE A 381 22.72 20.15 -5.36
C PHE A 381 23.09 21.47 -4.66
N GLU A 382 23.21 21.50 -3.32
CA GLU A 382 23.72 22.67 -2.60
C GLU A 382 25.26 22.76 -2.67
N LEU A 383 25.93 21.67 -3.06
CA LEU A 383 27.32 21.62 -3.49
C LEU A 383 27.35 21.42 -5.01
N SER A 384 28.41 21.86 -5.70
CA SER A 384 28.40 21.96 -7.18
C SER A 384 27.85 20.69 -7.85
N THR A 385 26.97 20.87 -8.85
CA THR A 385 26.21 19.80 -9.54
C THR A 385 27.10 18.61 -9.93
N TYR A 386 28.33 18.89 -10.36
CA TYR A 386 29.33 17.91 -10.72
C TYR A 386 29.81 17.03 -9.54
N SER A 387 30.03 17.61 -8.36
CA SER A 387 30.51 16.86 -7.18
C SER A 387 29.47 15.85 -6.70
N GLY A 388 28.18 16.22 -6.78
CA GLY A 388 27.07 15.31 -6.49
C GLY A 388 27.02 14.11 -7.45
N HIS A 389 27.16 14.35 -8.76
CA HIS A 389 27.25 13.27 -9.76
C HIS A 389 28.47 12.37 -9.51
N VAL A 390 29.63 12.94 -9.16
CA VAL A 390 30.84 12.15 -8.86
C VAL A 390 30.64 11.23 -7.66
N GLU A 391 29.94 11.66 -6.60
CA GLU A 391 29.66 10.77 -5.46
C GLU A 391 28.66 9.66 -5.80
N ILE A 392 27.66 9.94 -6.65
CA ILE A 392 26.77 8.90 -7.17
C ILE A 392 27.56 7.86 -7.99
N LEU A 393 28.48 8.33 -8.85
CA LEU A 393 29.35 7.46 -9.64
C LEU A 393 30.29 6.63 -8.76
N LYS A 394 30.87 7.20 -7.69
CA LYS A 394 31.69 6.45 -6.72
C LYS A 394 30.90 5.33 -6.06
N ARG A 395 29.68 5.61 -5.60
CA ARG A 395 28.79 4.61 -5.01
C ARG A 395 28.45 3.52 -6.02
N LEU A 396 28.09 3.90 -7.25
CA LEU A 396 27.81 2.96 -8.33
C LEU A 396 29.01 2.04 -8.60
N LEU A 397 30.21 2.61 -8.75
CA LEU A 397 31.43 1.83 -9.03
C LEU A 397 31.88 0.93 -7.87
N ALA A 398 31.46 1.22 -6.63
CA ALA A 398 31.74 0.37 -5.48
C ALA A 398 30.86 -0.89 -5.48
N ASP A 399 29.59 -0.78 -5.84
CA ASP A 399 28.59 -1.84 -5.65
C ASP A 399 28.19 -2.55 -6.97
N ALA A 400 28.46 -1.96 -8.13
CA ALA A 400 27.97 -2.48 -9.41
C ALA A 400 28.65 -3.78 -9.87
N ASP A 401 27.80 -4.73 -10.27
CA ASP A 401 28.10 -6.08 -10.77
C ASP A 401 27.25 -6.42 -12.03
N ASP A 402 27.31 -7.66 -12.49
CA ASP A 402 26.57 -8.15 -13.66
C ASP A 402 25.05 -8.32 -13.43
N HIS A 403 24.60 -8.17 -12.17
CA HIS A 403 23.21 -8.12 -11.74
C HIS A 403 22.72 -6.69 -11.47
N THR A 404 23.46 -5.69 -11.93
CA THR A 404 23.12 -4.28 -11.76
C THR A 404 22.49 -3.68 -13.03
N LEU A 405 21.32 -3.02 -12.85
CA LEU A 405 20.69 -2.16 -13.85
C LEU A 405 21.00 -0.67 -13.54
N ILE A 406 21.58 0.06 -14.49
CA ILE A 406 21.84 1.50 -14.37
C ILE A 406 20.87 2.32 -15.23
N LEU A 407 20.39 3.42 -14.68
CA LEU A 407 19.54 4.40 -15.34
C LEU A 407 20.11 5.80 -15.05
N LEU A 408 20.97 6.28 -15.94
CA LEU A 408 21.72 7.53 -15.73
C LEU A 408 21.24 8.60 -16.71
N ASP A 409 20.75 9.72 -16.20
CA ASP A 409 20.32 10.86 -16.99
C ASP A 409 21.45 11.88 -17.11
N GLU A 410 21.69 12.35 -18.33
CA GLU A 410 22.69 13.39 -18.65
C GLU A 410 24.10 13.07 -18.13
N LEU A 411 24.58 11.85 -18.38
CA LEU A 411 25.92 11.43 -17.95
C LEU A 411 27.02 12.29 -18.60
N GLY A 412 27.99 12.72 -17.78
CA GLY A 412 29.14 13.52 -18.19
C GLY A 412 28.87 15.02 -18.23
N THR A 413 27.74 15.48 -17.69
CA THR A 413 27.35 16.90 -17.70
C THR A 413 27.69 17.61 -16.38
N GLY A 414 27.67 18.95 -16.39
CA GLY A 414 27.98 19.76 -15.20
C GLY A 414 29.44 20.19 -15.05
N THR A 415 30.31 19.84 -16.00
CA THR A 415 31.70 20.34 -16.11
C THR A 415 32.02 20.70 -17.58
N ASP A 416 33.29 20.95 -17.89
CA ASP A 416 33.79 21.06 -19.26
C ASP A 416 33.32 19.87 -20.12
N PRO A 417 32.72 20.09 -21.31
CA PRO A 417 32.16 19.02 -22.13
C PRO A 417 33.16 17.94 -22.55
N GLU A 418 34.45 18.29 -22.73
CA GLU A 418 35.48 17.33 -23.13
C GLU A 418 35.90 16.47 -21.93
N GLU A 419 36.17 17.09 -20.78
CA GLU A 419 36.49 16.38 -19.54
C GLU A 419 35.33 15.48 -19.09
N GLY A 420 34.11 16.01 -19.14
CA GLY A 420 32.88 15.29 -18.81
C GLY A 420 32.63 14.09 -19.73
N ALA A 421 32.90 14.26 -21.03
CA ALA A 421 32.81 13.17 -22.00
C ALA A 421 33.87 12.09 -21.74
N ALA A 422 35.13 12.48 -21.51
CA ALA A 422 36.21 11.55 -21.24
C ALA A 422 35.95 10.71 -19.97
N LEU A 423 35.49 11.36 -18.89
CA LEU A 423 35.11 10.67 -17.67
C LEU A 423 33.94 9.70 -17.90
N ALA A 424 32.89 10.14 -18.59
CA ALA A 424 31.74 9.29 -18.87
C ALA A 424 32.10 8.08 -19.74
N MET A 425 32.98 8.24 -20.73
CA MET A 425 33.50 7.12 -21.52
C MET A 425 34.24 6.11 -20.64
N ALA A 426 35.15 6.56 -19.77
CA ALA A 426 35.89 5.69 -18.85
C ALA A 426 34.97 4.94 -17.87
N VAL A 427 33.94 5.62 -17.36
CA VAL A 427 32.92 5.01 -16.49
C VAL A 427 32.12 3.96 -17.24
N LEU A 428 31.63 4.27 -18.45
CA LEU A 428 30.85 3.33 -19.26
C LEU A 428 31.65 2.09 -19.65
N ASP A 429 32.92 2.26 -20.04
CA ASP A 429 33.83 1.16 -20.35
C ASP A 429 34.03 0.25 -19.13
N HIS A 430 34.30 0.85 -17.97
CA HIS A 430 34.49 0.10 -16.73
C HIS A 430 33.22 -0.65 -16.26
N LEU A 431 32.04 -0.04 -16.39
CA LEU A 431 30.76 -0.69 -16.07
C LEU A 431 30.44 -1.81 -17.06
N ALA A 432 30.65 -1.58 -18.36
CA ALA A 432 30.46 -2.58 -19.39
C ALA A 432 31.37 -3.80 -19.16
N GLY A 433 32.65 -3.57 -18.81
CA GLY A 433 33.60 -4.64 -18.48
C GLY A 433 33.20 -5.48 -17.25
N ARG A 434 32.32 -4.97 -16.39
CA ARG A 434 31.75 -5.71 -15.25
C ARG A 434 30.42 -6.42 -15.58
N GLY A 435 29.94 -6.34 -16.81
CA GLY A 435 28.67 -6.93 -17.22
C GLY A 435 27.43 -6.14 -16.76
N VAL A 436 27.62 -4.89 -16.31
CA VAL A 436 26.53 -3.99 -15.91
C VAL A 436 25.64 -3.71 -17.11
N ARG A 437 24.33 -3.67 -16.88
CA ARG A 437 23.33 -3.39 -17.91
C ARG A 437 22.61 -2.08 -17.65
N GLY A 438 22.12 -1.41 -18.68
CA GLY A 438 21.31 -0.21 -18.45
C GLY A 438 21.08 0.71 -19.62
N MET A 439 20.57 1.88 -19.27
CA MET A 439 20.26 2.96 -20.19
C MET A 439 20.87 4.24 -19.65
N VAL A 440 21.59 4.94 -20.50
CA VAL A 440 22.26 6.19 -20.17
C VAL A 440 21.86 7.24 -21.18
N THR A 441 21.46 8.42 -20.75
CA THR A 441 21.17 9.53 -21.65
C THR A 441 22.33 10.51 -21.67
N THR A 442 22.56 11.11 -22.83
CA THR A 442 23.56 12.18 -22.95
C THR A 442 23.22 13.13 -24.09
N HIS A 443 23.79 14.33 -24.03
CA HIS A 443 23.82 15.27 -25.14
C HIS A 443 25.23 15.44 -25.72
N LEU A 444 26.25 14.79 -25.14
CA LEU A 444 27.65 14.90 -25.54
C LEU A 444 27.91 14.13 -26.84
N THR A 445 28.43 14.82 -27.86
CA THR A 445 28.76 14.22 -29.15
C THR A 445 29.84 13.12 -29.04
N PRO A 446 30.92 13.27 -28.25
CA PRO A 446 31.94 12.22 -28.15
C PRO A 446 31.40 10.87 -27.66
N LEU A 447 30.40 10.86 -26.77
CA LEU A 447 29.77 9.63 -26.28
C LEU A 447 28.99 8.88 -27.37
N LYS A 448 28.43 9.60 -28.36
CA LYS A 448 27.78 8.97 -29.52
C LYS A 448 28.79 8.19 -30.35
N ALA A 449 29.91 8.82 -30.67
CA ALA A 449 30.97 8.20 -31.46
C ALA A 449 31.62 7.02 -30.71
N PHE A 450 31.75 7.14 -29.39
CA PHE A 450 32.21 6.04 -28.55
C PHE A 450 31.26 4.85 -28.59
N ALA A 451 29.95 5.09 -28.43
CA ALA A 451 28.95 4.03 -28.48
C ALA A 451 28.83 3.33 -29.85
N ASP A 452 29.18 4.01 -30.95
CA ASP A 452 29.21 3.38 -32.29
C ASP A 452 30.39 2.41 -32.48
N THR A 453 31.47 2.58 -31.72
CA THR A 453 32.71 1.81 -31.89
C THR A 453 32.96 0.80 -30.76
N HIS A 454 32.23 0.90 -29.65
CA HIS A 454 32.41 0.07 -28.48
C HIS A 454 31.48 -1.15 -28.51
N ALA A 455 32.04 -2.36 -28.36
CA ALA A 455 31.29 -3.62 -28.53
C ALA A 455 30.13 -3.81 -27.54
N CYS A 456 30.22 -3.23 -26.35
CA CYS A 456 29.20 -3.37 -25.29
C CYS A 456 28.24 -2.17 -25.19
N LEU A 457 28.37 -1.18 -26.06
CA LEU A 457 27.47 -0.01 -26.08
C LEU A 457 26.62 -0.06 -27.35
N CYS A 458 25.37 0.36 -27.24
CA CYS A 458 24.49 0.50 -28.39
C CYS A 458 23.90 1.91 -28.40
N ASN A 459 24.05 2.61 -29.52
CA ASN A 459 23.42 3.91 -29.69
C ASN A 459 21.90 3.77 -29.77
N ALA A 460 21.19 4.70 -29.16
CA ALA A 460 19.76 4.83 -29.33
C ALA A 460 19.37 6.32 -29.38
N SER A 461 18.20 6.63 -29.93
CA SER A 461 17.72 8.00 -29.97
C SER A 461 16.22 8.12 -29.89
N MET A 462 15.77 9.23 -29.31
CA MET A 462 14.36 9.60 -29.34
C MET A 462 14.04 10.23 -30.69
N ARG A 463 13.11 9.62 -31.43
CA ARG A 463 12.69 10.11 -32.74
C ARG A 463 12.03 11.48 -32.63
N PHE A 464 12.37 12.31 -33.59
CA PHE A 464 11.87 13.68 -33.71
C PHE A 464 11.34 13.91 -35.11
N ASP A 465 10.10 14.37 -35.22
CA ASP A 465 9.49 14.70 -36.50
C ASP A 465 10.04 16.07 -36.96
N GLN A 466 10.85 16.08 -38.01
CA GLN A 466 11.48 17.31 -38.52
C GLN A 466 10.49 18.21 -39.27
N GLU A 467 9.40 17.66 -39.81
CA GLU A 467 8.37 18.42 -40.51
C GLU A 467 7.51 19.17 -39.49
N ARG A 468 7.05 18.46 -38.45
CA ARG A 468 6.20 19.01 -37.39
C ARG A 468 6.96 19.71 -36.26
N LEU A 469 8.28 19.46 -36.15
CA LEU A 469 9.13 19.84 -35.01
C LEU A 469 8.63 19.39 -33.64
N GLU A 470 8.06 18.20 -33.60
CA GLU A 470 7.53 17.61 -32.38
C GLU A 470 8.25 16.31 -32.08
N PRO A 471 8.58 16.04 -30.80
CA PRO A 471 9.08 14.73 -30.40
C PRO A 471 7.97 13.69 -30.63
N THR A 472 8.29 12.58 -31.30
CA THR A 472 7.33 11.48 -31.46
C THR A 472 7.31 10.56 -30.24
N TYR A 473 8.29 10.72 -29.34
CA TYR A 473 8.54 9.93 -28.14
C TYR A 473 8.80 8.44 -28.42
N GLU A 474 9.22 8.12 -29.65
CA GLU A 474 9.55 6.76 -30.08
C GLU A 474 11.06 6.54 -29.93
N LEU A 475 11.48 5.51 -29.19
CA LEU A 475 12.88 5.14 -29.04
C LEU A 475 13.34 4.30 -30.25
N GLN A 476 14.42 4.71 -30.91
CA GLN A 476 15.06 3.97 -31.99
C GLN A 476 16.41 3.44 -31.52
N ILE A 477 16.54 2.12 -31.46
CA ILE A 477 17.78 1.42 -31.09
C ILE A 477 18.66 1.25 -32.33
N GLY A 478 19.97 1.39 -32.19
CA GLY A 478 20.97 1.33 -33.24
C GLY A 478 21.12 2.61 -34.07
N VAL A 479 20.37 3.68 -33.76
CA VAL A 479 20.38 4.93 -34.54
C VAL A 479 20.82 6.11 -33.66
N PRO A 480 21.96 6.76 -33.98
CA PRO A 480 22.40 7.95 -33.25
C PRO A 480 21.50 9.15 -33.56
N GLY A 481 21.16 9.93 -32.53
CA GLY A 481 20.28 11.09 -32.66
C GLY A 481 21.01 12.32 -33.21
N ARG A 482 20.34 13.09 -34.07
CA ARG A 482 20.85 14.39 -34.58
C ARG A 482 20.50 15.53 -33.63
N SER A 483 21.43 16.47 -33.44
CA SER A 483 21.18 17.70 -32.66
C SER A 483 20.41 18.71 -33.51
N LEU A 484 19.18 19.06 -33.11
CA LEU A 484 18.26 19.93 -33.88
C LEU A 484 18.08 21.33 -33.27
N GLY A 485 18.98 21.75 -32.37
CA GLY A 485 18.83 23.01 -31.60
C GLY A 485 18.60 24.25 -32.47
N LEU A 486 19.44 24.44 -33.50
CA LEU A 486 19.31 25.60 -34.41
C LEU A 486 18.04 25.54 -35.28
N VAL A 487 17.55 24.34 -35.62
CA VAL A 487 16.32 24.14 -36.40
C VAL A 487 15.09 24.50 -35.55
N ILE A 488 15.10 24.10 -34.26
CA ILE A 488 14.03 24.45 -33.30
C ILE A 488 14.01 25.96 -33.06
N ALA A 489 15.18 26.58 -32.89
CA ALA A 489 15.29 28.02 -32.68
C ALA A 489 14.68 28.81 -33.86
N ALA A 490 15.02 28.46 -35.10
CA ALA A 490 14.48 29.12 -36.30
C ALA A 490 12.94 29.10 -36.34
N LYS A 491 12.31 27.92 -36.22
CA LYS A 491 10.84 27.83 -36.26
C LYS A 491 10.14 28.43 -35.02
N ARG A 492 10.85 28.60 -33.89
CA ARG A 492 10.34 29.34 -32.71
C ARG A 492 10.39 30.87 -32.89
N GLY A 493 10.82 31.35 -34.06
CA GLY A 493 10.77 32.76 -34.43
C GLY A 493 12.10 33.50 -34.28
N LEU A 494 13.22 32.79 -34.09
CA LEU A 494 14.53 33.43 -34.16
C LEU A 494 14.78 33.95 -35.59
N PRO A 495 15.32 35.17 -35.78
CA PRO A 495 15.60 35.69 -37.11
C PRO A 495 16.54 34.77 -37.91
N GLU A 496 16.17 34.47 -39.16
CA GLU A 496 16.91 33.54 -40.02
C GLU A 496 18.37 33.95 -40.20
N ALA A 497 18.66 35.26 -40.27
CA ALA A 497 20.02 35.78 -40.37
C ALA A 497 20.89 35.41 -39.15
N LEU A 498 20.30 35.36 -37.95
CA LEU A 498 21.00 34.99 -36.72
C LEU A 498 21.24 33.47 -36.67
N VAL A 499 20.24 32.68 -37.08
CA VAL A 499 20.37 31.22 -37.16
C VAL A 499 21.42 30.82 -38.19
N SER A 500 21.45 31.48 -39.35
CA SER A 500 22.46 31.25 -40.39
C SER A 500 23.86 31.50 -39.82
N LYS A 501 24.07 32.64 -39.16
CA LYS A 501 25.36 32.96 -38.53
C LYS A 501 25.74 31.95 -37.44
N ALA A 502 24.78 31.43 -36.69
CA ALA A 502 25.01 30.39 -35.70
C ALA A 502 25.41 29.04 -36.33
N ARG A 503 24.91 28.72 -37.54
CA ARG A 503 25.36 27.54 -38.30
C ARG A 503 26.80 27.68 -38.75
N ASP A 504 27.19 28.85 -39.25
CA ASP A 504 28.57 29.13 -39.68
C ASP A 504 29.55 28.93 -38.51
N TYR A 505 29.21 29.41 -37.31
CA TYR A 505 30.04 29.17 -36.11
C TYR A 505 30.08 27.70 -35.69
N LEU A 506 28.97 26.96 -35.84
CA LEU A 506 28.95 25.53 -35.53
C LEU A 506 29.83 24.72 -36.48
N GLU A 507 29.84 25.05 -37.77
CA GLU A 507 30.74 24.42 -38.74
C GLU A 507 32.22 24.74 -38.45
N TYR A 508 32.51 25.98 -38.04
CA TYR A 508 33.86 26.36 -37.59
C TYR A 508 34.32 25.52 -36.39
N LEU A 509 33.44 25.31 -35.39
CA LEU A 509 33.72 24.51 -34.19
C LEU A 509 33.83 23.00 -34.45
N HIS A 510 33.32 22.47 -35.56
CA HIS A 510 33.48 21.06 -35.92
C HIS A 510 34.71 20.80 -36.80
N SER A 511 35.28 21.86 -37.38
CA SER A 511 36.43 21.78 -38.31
C SER A 511 37.77 22.09 -37.65
N HIS A 512 37.73 22.54 -36.39
CA HIS A 512 38.88 22.79 -35.50
C HIS A 512 38.63 22.02 -34.21
#